data_AF-A0A4Q3XH28-F1
#
_entry.id   AF-A0A4Q3XH28-F1
#
_cell.length_a   1.000
_cell.length_b   1.000
_cell.length_c   1.000
_cell.angle_alpha   90.00
_cell.angle_beta   90.00
_cell.angle_gamma   90.00
#
_symmetry.space_group_name_H-M   'P 1'
#
loop_
_entity.id
_entity.type
_entity.pdbx_description
1 polymer ?
#
loop_
_entity_poly.entity_id
_entity_poly.type
_entity_poly.pdbx_seq_one_letter_code
_entity_poly.pdbx_strand_id
1 'polypeptide(L)'
;MKSLFLATAALAAFAAAPAFAQSSPVGSVGVSYSNSEVDFGGIDADTDSYAIDGVVAVDAFAGWTATFAGTVAHNDDINETGLAGTAHLTRMAGSDMRFGGFVGAADAGDE
;
A
#
# COMPACT_ATOMS: atom_id res chain seq x y z
N MET A 1 -0.53 14.30 -17.37
CA MET A 1 -0.05 13.64 -16.13
C MET A 1 -1.26 13.39 -15.25
N LYS A 2 -1.84 12.18 -15.26
CA LYS A 2 -2.89 11.78 -14.30
C LYS A 2 -2.22 10.87 -13.27
N SER A 3 -2.17 11.32 -12.02
CA SER A 3 -1.58 10.56 -10.93
C SER A 3 -2.66 9.69 -10.29
N LEU A 4 -2.58 8.37 -10.47
CA LEU A 4 -3.33 7.45 -9.63
C LEU A 4 -2.75 7.57 -8.21
N PHE A 5 -3.60 7.93 -7.25
CA PHE A 5 -3.16 8.20 -5.89
C PHE A 5 -3.04 6.88 -5.11
N LEU A 6 -1.92 6.17 -5.26
CA LEU A 6 -1.60 4.91 -4.54
C LEU A 6 -1.23 5.12 -3.06
N ALA A 7 -1.83 6.09 -2.37
CA ALA A 7 -1.47 6.42 -0.97
C ALA A 7 -1.92 5.36 0.06
N THR A 8 -2.74 4.39 -0.33
CA THR A 8 -3.33 3.40 0.59
C THR A 8 -2.30 2.38 1.11
N ALA A 9 -1.34 1.96 0.27
CA ALA A 9 -0.35 0.95 0.64
C ALA A 9 0.64 1.45 1.71
N ALA A 10 1.01 2.73 1.67
CA ALA A 10 1.96 3.31 2.61
C ALA A 10 1.38 3.46 4.03
N LEU A 11 0.08 3.73 4.16
CA LEU A 11 -0.57 3.93 5.45
C LEU A 11 -0.81 2.60 6.19
N ALA A 12 -1.17 1.54 5.47
CA ALA A 12 -1.36 0.20 6.05
C ALA A 12 -0.06 -0.38 6.63
N ALA A 13 1.08 -0.13 5.97
CA ALA A 13 2.38 -0.56 6.45
C ALA A 13 2.85 0.19 7.73
N PHE A 14 2.38 1.43 7.95
CA PHE A 14 2.69 2.19 9.16
C PHE A 14 1.78 1.81 10.34
N ALA A 15 0.52 1.46 10.07
CA ALA A 15 -0.46 1.04 11.08
C ALA A 15 -0.23 -0.38 11.63
N ALA A 16 0.62 -1.20 10.98
CA ALA A 16 1.03 -2.53 11.46
C ALA A 16 1.97 -2.51 12.71
N ALA A 17 1.82 -1.52 13.60
CA ALA A 17 2.47 -1.54 14.90
C ALA A 17 1.84 -2.61 15.82
N PRO A 18 2.56 -3.19 16.80
CA PRO A 18 3.97 -3.58 16.88
C PRO A 18 4.09 -5.12 16.82
N ALA A 19 4.95 -5.65 15.94
CA ALA A 19 5.32 -7.08 15.88
C ALA A 19 6.09 -7.60 17.12
N PHE A 20 6.01 -6.93 18.28
CA PHE A 20 6.83 -7.20 19.46
C PHE A 20 6.28 -8.30 20.39
N ALA A 21 5.24 -9.03 20.00
CA ALA A 21 4.65 -10.08 20.86
C ALA A 21 4.22 -11.36 20.14
N GLN A 22 4.32 -11.46 18.81
CA GLN A 22 3.87 -12.65 18.09
C GLN A 22 5.04 -13.32 17.38
N SER A 23 5.37 -14.54 17.79
CA SER A 23 6.35 -15.43 17.13
C SER A 23 5.91 -15.88 15.72
N SER A 24 4.90 -15.24 15.15
CA SER A 24 4.27 -15.59 13.88
C SER A 24 4.10 -14.33 13.03
N PRO A 25 4.20 -14.45 11.69
CA PRO A 25 3.89 -13.36 10.76
C PRO A 25 2.52 -12.75 11.06
N VAL A 26 2.44 -11.43 11.08
CA VAL A 26 1.18 -10.67 11.16
C VAL A 26 0.92 -9.98 9.86
N GLY A 27 -0.31 -10.03 9.36
CA GLY A 27 -0.64 -9.44 8.07
C GLY A 27 -2.14 -9.29 7.87
N SER A 28 -2.49 -8.64 6.77
CA SER A 28 -3.87 -8.44 6.33
C SER A 28 -3.96 -8.48 4.82
N VAL A 29 -5.13 -8.90 4.33
CA VAL A 29 -5.53 -8.75 2.93
C VAL A 29 -6.81 -7.93 2.91
N GLY A 30 -6.89 -6.99 1.97
CA GLY A 30 -7.99 -6.06 1.78
C GLY A 30 -8.48 -6.08 0.34
N VAL A 31 -9.73 -5.69 0.17
CA VAL A 31 -10.32 -5.36 -1.12
C VAL A 31 -10.99 -4.00 -0.96
N SER A 32 -10.79 -3.12 -1.93
CA SER A 32 -11.41 -1.81 -1.98
C SER A 32 -12.07 -1.57 -3.33
N TYR A 33 -13.11 -0.75 -3.32
CA TYR A 33 -13.79 -0.23 -4.50
C TYR A 33 -13.93 1.28 -4.33
N SER A 34 -13.70 2.04 -5.39
CA SER A 34 -13.76 3.49 -5.41
C SER A 34 -14.48 3.95 -6.67
N ASN A 35 -15.47 4.81 -6.48
CA ASN A 35 -16.12 5.60 -7.51
C ASN A 35 -15.74 7.07 -7.22
N SER A 36 -15.23 7.78 -8.23
CA SER A 36 -14.82 9.18 -8.15
C SER A 36 -15.47 9.97 -9.28
N GLU A 37 -16.05 11.12 -8.94
CA GLU A 37 -16.55 12.10 -9.91
C GLU A 37 -15.64 13.34 -9.88
N VAL A 38 -15.37 13.92 -11.05
CA VAL A 38 -14.62 15.19 -11.15
C VAL A 38 -15.30 16.12 -12.15
N ASP A 39 -15.95 17.17 -11.65
CA ASP A 39 -16.49 18.28 -12.45
C ASP A 39 -15.45 19.40 -12.55
N PHE A 40 -15.01 19.70 -13.78
CA PHE A 40 -14.21 20.89 -14.10
C PHE A 40 -14.94 21.80 -15.09
N GLY A 41 -16.01 22.45 -14.63
CA GLY A 41 -16.59 23.59 -15.34
C GLY A 41 -17.14 23.22 -16.72
N GLY A 42 -17.86 22.10 -16.80
CA GLY A 42 -18.46 21.56 -18.01
C GLY A 42 -17.72 20.38 -18.65
N ILE A 43 -16.70 19.84 -17.99
CA ILE A 43 -16.12 18.53 -18.29
C ILE A 43 -16.33 17.66 -17.06
N ASP A 44 -17.14 16.62 -17.24
CA ASP A 44 -17.42 15.61 -16.23
C ASP A 44 -16.52 14.39 -16.51
N ALA A 45 -15.94 13.82 -15.46
CA ALA A 45 -15.05 12.67 -15.55
C ALA A 45 -15.31 11.74 -14.37
N ASP A 46 -16.10 10.70 -14.64
CA ASP A 46 -16.33 9.60 -13.73
C ASP A 46 -15.16 8.61 -13.77
N THR A 47 -14.89 7.95 -12.65
CA THR A 47 -13.90 6.87 -12.61
C THR A 47 -14.27 5.82 -11.58
N ASP A 48 -14.41 4.58 -12.05
CA ASP A 48 -14.60 3.39 -11.24
C ASP A 48 -13.31 2.58 -11.14
N SER A 49 -12.96 2.14 -9.93
CA SER A 49 -11.79 1.31 -9.70
C SER A 49 -11.99 0.34 -8.54
N TYR A 50 -11.28 -0.78 -8.59
CA TYR A 50 -11.15 -1.71 -7.48
C TYR A 50 -9.70 -2.06 -7.23
N ALA A 51 -9.36 -2.43 -6.01
CA ALA A 51 -8.01 -2.89 -5.68
C ALA A 51 -8.04 -4.03 -4.67
N ILE A 52 -7.00 -4.87 -4.74
CA ILE A 52 -6.69 -5.91 -3.76
C ILE A 52 -5.34 -5.56 -3.16
N ASP A 53 -5.28 -5.50 -1.85
CA ASP A 53 -4.08 -5.14 -1.10
C ASP A 53 -3.70 -6.26 -0.13
N GLY A 54 -2.41 -6.46 0.05
CA GLY A 54 -1.88 -7.40 1.03
C GLY A 54 -0.68 -6.79 1.75
N VAL A 55 -0.59 -7.02 3.05
CA VAL A 55 0.58 -6.68 3.85
C VAL A 55 0.92 -7.79 4.81
N VAL A 56 2.22 -8.06 4.98
CA VAL A 56 2.73 -8.98 5.98
C VAL A 56 3.97 -8.39 6.64
N ALA A 57 4.05 -8.49 7.96
CA ALA A 57 5.20 -8.12 8.76
C ALA A 57 5.74 -9.36 9.48
N VAL A 58 7.06 -9.51 9.44
CA VAL A 58 7.79 -10.63 10.02
C VAL A 58 8.95 -10.12 10.87
N ASP A 59 9.26 -10.84 11.95
CA ASP A 59 10.54 -10.64 12.64
C ASP A 59 11.66 -11.12 11.73
N ALA A 60 12.57 -10.22 11.38
CA ALA A 60 13.64 -10.49 10.44
C ALA A 60 14.91 -10.94 11.18
N PHE A 61 15.43 -10.08 12.05
CA PHE A 61 16.62 -10.35 12.86
C PHE A 61 16.85 -9.26 13.91
N ALA A 62 17.34 -9.64 15.09
CA ALA A 62 17.86 -8.70 16.11
C ALA A 62 16.92 -7.51 16.44
N GLY A 63 15.60 -7.73 16.45
CA GLY A 63 14.59 -6.69 16.72
C GLY A 63 14.26 -5.80 15.52
N TRP A 64 14.70 -6.17 14.32
CA TRP A 64 14.24 -5.59 13.06
C TRP A 64 13.01 -6.33 12.54
N THR A 65 12.02 -5.58 12.07
CA THR A 65 10.83 -6.08 11.41
C THR A 65 10.95 -5.82 9.91
N ALA A 66 10.79 -6.88 9.10
CA ALA A 66 10.61 -6.74 7.66
C ALA A 66 9.11 -6.71 7.35
N THR A 67 8.67 -5.75 6.55
CA THR A 67 7.28 -5.61 6.12
C THR A 67 7.22 -5.61 4.61
N PHE A 68 6.37 -6.44 4.04
CA PHE A 68 6.13 -6.52 2.60
C PHE A 68 4.67 -6.15 2.36
N ALA A 69 4.43 -5.20 1.47
CA ALA A 69 3.09 -4.86 1.03
C ALA A 69 3.00 -4.87 -0.49
N GLY A 70 1.85 -5.26 -1.02
CA GLY A 70 1.56 -5.27 -2.44
C GLY A 70 0.11 -4.91 -2.71
N THR A 71 -0.12 -4.26 -3.84
CA THR A 71 -1.46 -3.87 -4.29
C THR A 71 -1.58 -4.12 -5.78
N VAL A 72 -2.69 -4.72 -6.19
CA VAL A 72 -3.14 -4.77 -7.58
C VAL A 72 -4.39 -3.92 -7.67
N ALA A 73 -4.42 -2.93 -8.56
CA ALA A 73 -5.56 -2.05 -8.76
C ALA A 73 -5.98 -2.06 -10.23
N HIS A 74 -7.28 -2.04 -10.48
CA HIS A 74 -7.84 -1.96 -11.81
C HIS A 74 -8.79 -0.77 -11.89
N ASN A 75 -8.70 -0.03 -12.99
CA ASN A 75 -9.61 1.05 -13.33
C ASN A 75 -10.46 0.59 -14.52
N ASP A 76 -11.78 0.53 -14.31
CA ASP A 76 -12.73 -0.01 -15.29
C ASP A 76 -12.91 0.97 -16.46
N ASP A 77 -12.89 2.27 -16.19
CA ASP A 77 -13.20 3.31 -17.18
C ASP A 77 -12.09 3.47 -18.24
N ILE A 78 -10.83 3.36 -17.82
CA ILE A 78 -9.67 3.37 -18.72
C ILE A 78 -9.10 1.97 -19.02
N ASN A 79 -9.75 0.91 -18.51
CA ASN A 79 -9.35 -0.49 -18.65
C ASN A 79 -7.86 -0.74 -18.38
N GLU A 80 -7.36 -0.21 -17.26
CA GLU A 80 -5.94 -0.24 -16.90
C GLU A 80 -5.70 -1.00 -15.58
N THR A 81 -4.60 -1.74 -15.50
CA THR A 81 -4.23 -2.50 -14.30
C THR A 81 -2.86 -2.07 -13.79
N GLY A 82 -2.85 -1.47 -12.59
CA GLY A 82 -1.64 -1.11 -11.88
C GLY A 82 -1.21 -2.18 -10.87
N LEU A 83 0.10 -2.31 -10.68
CA LEU A 83 0.74 -3.12 -9.66
C LEU A 83 1.70 -2.26 -8.83
N ALA A 84 1.62 -2.35 -7.51
CA ALA A 84 2.59 -1.72 -6.63
C ALA A 84 3.08 -2.67 -5.54
N GLY A 85 4.32 -2.49 -5.11
CA GLY A 85 4.94 -3.28 -4.07
C GLY A 85 5.93 -2.45 -3.26
N THR A 86 5.99 -2.72 -1.95
CA THR A 86 6.96 -2.11 -1.03
C THR A 86 7.56 -3.15 -0.10
N ALA A 87 8.83 -2.92 0.25
CA ALA A 87 9.53 -3.67 1.29
C ALA A 87 10.14 -2.67 2.28
N HIS A 88 9.77 -2.79 3.55
CA HIS A 88 10.27 -1.96 4.65
C HIS A 88 11.14 -2.80 5.57
N LEU A 89 12.22 -2.20 6.07
CA LEU A 89 13.01 -2.76 7.16
C LEU A 89 13.09 -1.74 8.29
N THR A 90 12.44 -2.03 9.41
CA THR A 90 12.26 -1.08 10.51
C THR A 90 12.63 -1.66 11.87
N ARG A 91 12.96 -0.80 12.82
CA ARG A 91 13.30 -1.16 14.19
C ARG A 91 12.81 -0.08 15.16
N MET A 92 12.44 -0.50 16.37
CA MET A 92 12.11 0.44 17.44
C MET A 92 13.38 1.03 18.07
N ALA A 93 13.38 2.35 18.28
CA ALA A 93 14.26 3.05 19.20
C ALA A 93 13.47 3.37 20.48
N GLY A 94 13.64 2.56 21.52
CA GLY A 94 12.82 2.66 22.73
C GLY A 94 11.42 2.08 22.52
N SER A 95 10.41 2.61 23.23
CA SER A 95 9.03 2.13 23.17
C SER A 95 8.18 2.81 22.10
N ASP A 96 8.53 4.04 21.71
CA ASP A 96 7.59 4.93 21.01
C ASP A 96 8.07 5.35 19.62
N MET A 97 9.36 5.23 19.35
CA MET A 97 9.94 5.64 18.07
C MET A 97 10.29 4.43 17.23
N ARG A 98 9.94 4.45 15.94
CA ARG A 98 10.36 3.48 14.94
C ARG A 98 11.15 4.19 13.85
N PHE A 99 12.28 3.61 13.46
CA PHE A 99 13.11 4.10 12.36
C PHE A 99 13.43 2.95 11.41
N GLY A 100 13.80 3.28 10.17
CA GLY A 100 14.05 2.28 9.16
C GLY A 100 14.14 2.88 7.76
N GLY A 101 14.23 2.01 6.78
CA GLY A 101 14.21 2.36 5.37
C GLY A 101 13.19 1.54 4.60
N PHE A 102 12.91 1.97 3.38
CA PHE A 102 12.03 1.26 2.48
C PHE A 102 12.51 1.34 1.04
N VAL A 103 12.11 0.35 0.25
CA VAL A 103 12.14 0.38 -1.21
C VAL A 103 10.75 0.07 -1.71
N GLY A 104 10.35 0.75 -2.79
CA GLY A 104 9.08 0.52 -3.44
C GLY A 104 9.23 0.62 -4.95
N ALA A 105 8.37 -0.11 -5.64
CA ALA A 105 8.21 -0.03 -7.08
C ALA A 105 6.71 -0.03 -7.39
N ALA A 106 6.35 0.68 -8.45
CA ALA A 106 5.01 0.66 -8.98
C ALA A 106 5.09 0.65 -10.50
N ASP A 107 4.22 -0.14 -11.10
CA ASP A 107 3.87 -0.11 -12.49
C ASP A 107 2.41 0.36 -12.56
N ALA A 108 2.20 1.51 -13.17
CA ALA A 108 0.88 2.13 -13.23
C ALA A 108 0.20 1.84 -14.56
N GLY A 109 0.46 0.68 -15.16
CA GLY A 109 -0.10 0.37 -16.47
C GLY A 109 0.57 1.19 -17.57
N ASP A 110 0.75 0.58 -18.74
CA ASP A 110 1.29 1.22 -19.92
C ASP A 110 0.23 1.08 -21.02
N GLU A 111 0.00 2.14 -21.78
CA GLU A 111 -0.92 2.17 -22.93
C GLU A 111 -0.63 1.04 -23.94
#